data_AF-A0A8J3G6F6-F1
#
_entry.id   AF-A0A8J3G6F6-F1
#
_cell.length_a   1.000
_cell.length_b   1.000
_cell.length_c   1.000
_cell.angle_alpha   90.00
_cell.angle_beta   90.00
_cell.angle_gamma   90.00
#
_symmetry.space_group_name_H-M   'P 1'
#
loop_
_entity.id
_entity.type
_entity.pdbx_description
1 polymer ?
#
loop_
_entity_poly.entity_id
_entity_poly.type
_entity_poly.pdbx_seq_one_letter_code
_entity_poly.pdbx_strand_id
1 'polypeptide(L)'
;MKSILDIEVSCFKDYEETAHPKTVNLLSWLTSTKYKDKVDLIRTLDDKKERDAIKSTLPAITPSAILKNRKRGIPLMEKLVKHSGFIQIDIDKSKNNLGISNWDDLKAELCKLPNIAYFGLSASGRGFWGLIPIPPEPENHKRYFDSLEKIFLGWGIELDGQPKNIASLRGYSYDLEPYFNHQAVQFTKMIQTYPVPQVTPPPLKTPVSDGYFAWLENWILKRISEAVEGKRHAKRLEYSRLAGGLIAGGYLPHTMEETIISAYLSQYGGHDAKDVQDREIRTIREGIADGLKAPIHPDLKCLFVPFTDIQDYSDKAFKIWQGDDHFYIPKSTVFEILDFGFYVSENFLMMAESKPPAYQENAWKKFRIDTVCVYQVPQKKTLITENDDTQADIDRLESEIKSVSYKIRKTIQEIRKRNKENQRLRNEIADCEISEKAILANKELLKRYRLESSLIQ
;
A
#
# COMPACT_ATOMS: atom_id res chain seq x y z
N MET A 1 11.47 7.06 39.87
CA MET A 1 11.25 8.06 38.80
C MET A 1 9.79 8.05 38.41
N LYS A 2 9.22 9.21 38.05
CA LYS A 2 7.84 9.32 37.56
C LYS A 2 7.74 8.65 36.17
N SER A 3 6.66 7.91 35.91
CA SER A 3 6.41 7.27 34.62
C SER A 3 6.22 8.32 33.53
N ILE A 4 6.85 8.14 32.36
CA ILE A 4 6.61 9.00 31.19
C ILE A 4 5.17 8.93 30.66
N LEU A 5 4.44 7.86 31.00
CA LEU A 5 3.02 7.67 30.65
C LEU A 5 2.07 8.39 31.61
N ASP A 6 2.57 8.94 32.73
CA ASP A 6 1.77 9.68 33.70
C ASP A 6 1.51 11.12 33.23
N ILE A 7 0.75 11.21 32.14
CA ILE A 7 0.37 12.44 31.44
C ILE A 7 -1.13 12.43 31.12
N GLU A 8 -1.63 13.59 30.67
CA GLU A 8 -3.02 13.78 30.29
C GLU A 8 -3.21 13.72 28.76
N VAL A 9 -4.32 13.09 28.34
CA VAL A 9 -4.77 13.04 26.94
C VAL A 9 -6.28 13.27 26.85
N SER A 10 -6.78 13.70 25.69
CA SER A 10 -8.23 13.81 25.47
C SER A 10 -8.88 12.44 25.31
N CYS A 11 -10.06 12.28 25.91
CA CYS A 11 -10.95 11.14 25.82
C CYS A 11 -12.32 11.59 25.33
N PHE A 12 -12.83 10.89 24.33
CA PHE A 12 -14.15 11.03 23.75
C PHE A 12 -15.04 9.90 24.22
N LYS A 13 -16.35 10.14 24.23
CA LYS A 13 -17.36 9.17 24.68
C LYS A 13 -17.32 7.89 23.83
N ASP A 14 -17.12 8.05 22.53
CA ASP A 14 -17.09 7.01 21.51
C ASP A 14 -16.36 7.53 20.25
N TYR A 15 -16.39 6.80 19.14
CA TYR A 15 -15.73 7.20 17.90
C TYR A 15 -16.48 8.31 17.13
N GLU A 16 -17.76 8.53 17.43
CA GLU A 16 -18.64 9.49 16.74
C GLU A 16 -18.61 10.86 17.42
N GLU A 17 -18.43 10.90 18.74
CA GLU A 17 -18.29 12.14 19.48
C GLU A 17 -17.04 12.92 19.02
N THR A 18 -17.28 14.16 18.58
CA THR A 18 -16.23 15.05 18.09
C THR A 18 -16.13 16.32 18.91
N ALA A 19 -17.06 16.60 19.80
CA ALA A 19 -17.07 17.75 20.69
C ALA A 19 -16.78 17.33 22.13
N HIS A 20 -16.51 18.34 22.98
CA HIS A 20 -16.44 18.19 24.45
C HIS A 20 -15.59 17.01 24.98
N PRO A 21 -14.33 16.83 24.52
CA PRO A 21 -13.46 15.83 25.11
C PRO A 21 -13.26 16.09 26.59
N LYS A 22 -13.17 15.01 27.37
CA LYS A 22 -12.70 15.04 28.75
C LYS A 22 -11.23 14.70 28.78
N THR A 23 -10.51 15.17 29.78
CA THR A 23 -9.12 14.76 29.99
C THR A 23 -9.08 13.50 30.86
N VAL A 24 -8.20 12.56 30.52
CA VAL A 24 -7.92 11.36 31.32
C VAL A 24 -6.41 11.19 31.47
N ASN A 25 -5.99 10.62 32.61
CA ASN A 25 -4.61 10.20 32.80
C ASN A 25 -4.32 8.95 31.94
N LEU A 26 -3.27 9.00 31.14
CA LEU A 26 -2.93 7.95 30.17
C LEU A 26 -2.50 6.66 30.87
N LEU A 27 -1.65 6.72 31.90
CA LEU A 27 -1.24 5.51 32.64
C LEU A 27 -2.44 4.82 33.32
N SER A 28 -3.32 5.59 33.95
CA SER A 28 -4.56 5.07 34.54
C SER A 28 -5.49 4.48 33.47
N TRP A 29 -5.56 5.08 32.28
CA TRP A 29 -6.32 4.54 31.16
C TRP A 29 -5.80 3.18 30.69
N LEU A 30 -4.47 3.06 30.52
CA LEU A 30 -3.79 1.85 30.03
C LEU A 30 -3.85 0.68 31.02
N THR A 31 -3.99 0.97 32.32
CA THR A 31 -4.04 -0.04 33.40
C THR A 31 -5.46 -0.34 33.89
N SER A 32 -6.44 0.46 33.48
CA SER A 32 -7.84 0.24 33.84
C SER A 32 -8.38 -1.03 33.17
N THR A 33 -9.35 -1.68 33.83
CA THR A 33 -10.20 -2.75 33.28
C THR A 33 -11.67 -2.34 33.15
N LYS A 34 -11.97 -1.03 33.27
CA LYS A 34 -13.34 -0.49 33.37
C LYS A 34 -14.29 -0.92 32.25
N TYR A 35 -13.78 -1.12 31.03
CA TYR A 35 -14.61 -1.54 29.88
C TYR A 35 -14.26 -2.95 29.38
N LYS A 36 -13.69 -3.78 30.26
CA LYS A 36 -13.27 -5.15 29.95
C LYS A 36 -14.38 -5.98 29.31
N ASP A 37 -15.58 -6.00 29.90
CA ASP A 37 -16.70 -6.83 29.42
C ASP A 37 -17.10 -6.50 27.97
N LYS A 38 -17.05 -5.21 27.61
CA LYS A 38 -17.36 -4.76 26.24
C LYS A 38 -16.26 -5.15 25.25
N VAL A 39 -14.99 -5.11 25.68
CA VAL A 39 -13.86 -5.59 24.89
C VAL A 39 -13.93 -7.11 24.72
N ASP A 40 -14.32 -7.85 25.74
CA ASP A 40 -14.50 -9.30 25.66
C ASP A 40 -15.62 -9.68 24.70
N LEU A 41 -16.75 -8.97 24.73
CA LEU A 41 -17.81 -9.14 23.73
C LEU A 41 -17.30 -8.89 22.30
N ILE A 42 -16.46 -7.87 22.09
CA ILE A 42 -15.86 -7.60 20.77
C ILE A 42 -14.93 -8.75 20.33
N ARG A 43 -14.28 -9.41 21.27
CA ARG A 43 -13.37 -10.54 21.00
C ARG A 43 -14.11 -11.83 20.67
N THR A 44 -15.33 -12.03 21.17
CA THR A 44 -16.17 -13.20 20.84
C THR A 44 -16.84 -13.09 19.47
N LEU A 45 -16.93 -11.88 18.89
CA LEU A 45 -17.58 -11.68 17.59
C LEU A 45 -16.65 -11.96 16.41
N ASP A 46 -17.09 -12.84 15.52
CA ASP A 46 -16.40 -13.17 14.27
C ASP A 46 -16.78 -12.22 13.13
N ASP A 47 -18.06 -11.89 12.99
CA ASP A 47 -18.52 -10.98 11.94
C ASP A 47 -17.87 -9.60 12.11
N LYS A 48 -17.27 -9.13 11.03
CA LYS A 48 -16.52 -7.86 11.03
C LYS A 48 -17.44 -6.66 11.25
N LYS A 49 -18.62 -6.65 10.64
CA LYS A 49 -19.53 -5.50 10.72
C LYS A 49 -20.08 -5.34 12.13
N GLU A 50 -20.53 -6.44 12.74
CA GLU A 50 -21.01 -6.46 14.12
C GLU A 50 -19.90 -6.03 15.09
N ARG A 51 -18.71 -6.60 14.93
CA ARG A 51 -17.55 -6.24 15.74
C ARG A 51 -17.21 -4.75 15.63
N ASP A 52 -17.16 -4.21 14.41
CA ASP A 52 -16.82 -2.81 14.17
C ASP A 52 -17.91 -1.86 14.72
N ALA A 53 -19.19 -2.26 14.66
CA ALA A 53 -20.31 -1.51 15.24
C ALA A 53 -20.24 -1.45 16.78
N ILE A 54 -19.91 -2.54 17.47
CA ILE A 54 -19.73 -2.48 18.93
C ILE A 54 -18.46 -1.72 19.27
N LYS A 55 -17.37 -1.93 18.51
CA LYS A 55 -16.09 -1.24 18.71
C LYS A 55 -16.22 0.28 18.57
N SER A 56 -17.05 0.79 17.66
CA SER A 56 -17.26 2.23 17.49
C SER A 56 -17.87 2.91 18.72
N THR A 57 -18.57 2.14 19.57
CA THR A 57 -19.19 2.62 20.81
C THR A 57 -18.27 2.56 22.03
N LEU A 58 -17.01 2.14 21.88
CA LEU A 58 -16.01 2.20 22.95
C LEU A 58 -15.51 3.64 23.11
N PRO A 59 -15.29 4.10 24.36
CA PRO A 59 -14.64 5.39 24.58
C PRO A 59 -13.24 5.36 24.00
N ALA A 60 -12.79 6.51 23.48
CA ALA A 60 -11.59 6.58 22.69
C ALA A 60 -10.75 7.79 23.08
N ILE A 61 -9.44 7.60 23.22
CA ILE A 61 -8.50 8.68 23.49
C ILE A 61 -7.86 9.20 22.20
N THR A 62 -7.24 10.37 22.25
CA THR A 62 -6.22 10.79 21.26
C THR A 62 -4.84 10.67 21.89
N PRO A 63 -4.11 9.57 21.69
CA PRO A 63 -2.86 9.33 22.41
C PRO A 63 -1.80 10.41 22.19
N SER A 64 -1.84 11.07 21.03
CA SER A 64 -0.86 12.07 20.62
C SER A 64 -1.18 13.49 21.12
N ALA A 65 -2.36 13.75 21.71
CA ALA A 65 -2.76 15.13 22.02
C ALA A 65 -3.86 15.30 23.06
N ILE A 66 -3.88 16.51 23.62
CA ILE A 66 -5.05 17.15 24.23
C ILE A 66 -5.66 18.10 23.19
N LEU A 67 -6.94 17.93 22.90
CA LEU A 67 -7.70 18.68 21.90
C LEU A 67 -8.90 19.38 22.52
N LYS A 68 -9.31 20.51 21.94
CA LYS A 68 -10.60 21.18 22.25
C LYS A 68 -11.79 20.43 21.63
N ASN A 69 -11.60 19.85 20.45
CA ASN A 69 -12.58 19.07 19.70
C ASN A 69 -11.88 18.35 18.53
N ARG A 70 -12.63 17.53 17.78
CA ARG A 70 -12.24 16.82 16.55
C ARG A 70 -13.13 17.17 15.35
N LYS A 71 -13.90 18.27 15.41
CA LYS A 71 -14.87 18.67 14.35
C LYS A 71 -14.19 18.82 13.00
N ARG A 72 -14.69 18.20 11.93
CA ARG A 72 -14.11 18.38 10.58
C ARG A 72 -14.19 19.85 10.14
N GLY A 73 -13.28 20.29 9.27
CA GLY A 73 -13.27 21.64 8.68
C GLY A 73 -12.51 22.72 9.47
N ILE A 74 -12.28 22.53 10.77
CA ILE A 74 -11.42 23.44 11.56
C ILE A 74 -9.96 22.95 11.50
N PRO A 75 -8.95 23.80 11.28
CA PRO A 75 -7.54 23.40 11.28
C PRO A 75 -7.08 22.74 12.59
N LEU A 76 -6.13 21.79 12.50
CA LEU A 76 -5.62 21.08 13.69
C LEU A 76 -5.02 22.04 14.72
N MET A 77 -4.25 23.03 14.27
CA MET A 77 -3.58 24.00 15.14
C MET A 77 -4.55 24.83 15.99
N GLU A 78 -5.79 25.04 15.53
CA GLU A 78 -6.80 25.78 16.29
C GLU A 78 -7.45 24.93 17.41
N LYS A 79 -7.45 23.61 17.22
CA LYS A 79 -8.03 22.64 18.16
C LYS A 79 -7.01 22.04 19.10
N LEU A 80 -5.74 22.01 18.73
CA LEU A 80 -4.67 21.43 19.51
C LEU A 80 -4.40 22.30 20.74
N VAL A 81 -4.61 21.72 21.92
CA VAL A 81 -4.21 22.37 23.19
C VAL A 81 -2.75 22.05 23.47
N LYS A 82 -2.39 20.78 23.36
CA LYS A 82 -1.04 20.30 23.65
C LYS A 82 -0.77 18.97 22.95
N HIS A 83 0.43 18.81 22.39
CA HIS A 83 0.94 17.52 21.94
C HIS A 83 1.41 16.69 23.15
N SER A 84 1.01 15.42 23.23
CA SER A 84 1.28 14.57 24.42
C SER A 84 2.76 14.16 24.54
N GLY A 85 3.49 14.18 23.43
CA GLY A 85 4.85 13.64 23.33
C GLY A 85 4.87 12.15 23.02
N PHE A 86 3.73 11.57 22.63
CA PHE A 86 3.63 10.18 22.19
C PHE A 86 3.06 10.09 20.78
N ILE A 87 3.42 9.00 20.11
CA ILE A 87 2.78 8.54 18.89
C ILE A 87 2.37 7.08 19.07
N GLN A 88 1.19 6.72 18.55
CA GLN A 88 0.74 5.34 18.59
C GLN A 88 1.19 4.59 17.33
N ILE A 89 1.48 3.31 17.50
CA ILE A 89 1.65 2.33 16.42
C ILE A 89 0.54 1.28 16.52
N ASP A 90 -0.03 0.87 15.40
CA ASP A 90 -1.11 -0.13 15.36
C ASP A 90 -0.76 -1.18 14.29
N ILE A 91 -0.82 -2.45 14.67
CA ILE A 91 -0.40 -3.59 13.86
C ILE A 91 -1.55 -4.58 13.81
N ASP A 92 -2.14 -4.73 12.63
CA ASP A 92 -3.27 -5.63 12.38
C ASP A 92 -2.82 -6.79 11.49
N LYS A 93 -3.02 -8.03 11.96
CA LYS A 93 -2.66 -9.24 11.21
C LYS A 93 -3.35 -9.30 9.85
N SER A 94 -4.61 -8.85 9.79
CA SER A 94 -5.49 -8.99 8.62
C SER A 94 -5.26 -7.94 7.52
N LYS A 95 -4.60 -6.82 7.86
CA LYS A 95 -4.29 -5.72 6.93
C LYS A 95 -2.80 -5.76 6.55
N ASN A 96 -2.41 -6.74 5.74
CA ASN A 96 -1.08 -6.85 5.12
C ASN A 96 0.05 -7.47 5.97
N ASN A 97 -0.24 -7.93 7.19
CA ASN A 97 0.74 -8.64 8.03
C ASN A 97 0.58 -10.17 8.04
N LEU A 98 -0.21 -10.74 7.12
CA LEU A 98 -0.45 -12.19 7.03
C LEU A 98 0.82 -13.01 6.77
N GLY A 99 1.86 -12.40 6.18
CA GLY A 99 3.15 -13.03 5.90
C GLY A 99 4.07 -13.19 7.12
N ILE A 100 3.73 -12.59 8.27
CA ILE A 100 4.54 -12.68 9.49
C ILE A 100 4.39 -14.08 10.10
N SER A 101 5.37 -14.95 9.86
CA SER A 101 5.35 -16.35 10.30
C SER A 101 5.40 -16.55 11.82
N ASN A 102 5.99 -15.61 12.56
CA ASN A 102 6.17 -15.62 14.02
C ASN A 102 5.26 -14.59 14.71
N TRP A 103 4.01 -14.47 14.25
CA TRP A 103 3.05 -13.48 14.77
C TRP A 103 2.85 -13.56 16.30
N ASP A 104 2.85 -14.78 16.84
CA ASP A 104 2.60 -14.99 18.27
C ASP A 104 3.78 -14.52 19.15
N ASP A 105 5.01 -14.51 18.59
CA ASP A 105 6.21 -13.97 19.25
C ASP A 105 6.40 -12.46 19.02
N LEU A 106 5.62 -11.84 18.12
CA LEU A 106 5.82 -10.46 17.66
C LEU A 106 5.83 -9.47 18.84
N LYS A 107 4.95 -9.66 19.82
CA LYS A 107 4.91 -8.85 21.03
C LYS A 107 6.22 -8.95 21.81
N ALA A 108 6.72 -10.16 22.05
CA ALA A 108 7.96 -10.36 22.78
C ALA A 108 9.16 -9.73 22.06
N GLU A 109 9.21 -9.83 20.73
CA GLU A 109 10.27 -9.22 19.92
C GLU A 109 10.22 -7.68 19.94
N LEU A 110 9.04 -7.09 19.72
CA LEU A 110 8.91 -5.63 19.70
C LEU A 110 9.14 -5.00 21.08
N CYS A 111 8.76 -5.67 22.17
CA CYS A 111 8.98 -5.15 23.52
C CYS A 111 10.48 -5.00 23.89
N LYS A 112 11.39 -5.62 23.14
CA LYS A 112 12.85 -5.40 23.29
C LYS A 112 13.29 -4.02 22.81
N LEU A 113 12.48 -3.33 22.02
CA LEU A 113 12.82 -2.00 21.51
C LEU A 113 12.80 -0.98 22.65
N PRO A 114 13.89 -0.22 22.88
CA PRO A 114 13.97 0.73 23.99
C PRO A 114 12.99 1.90 23.82
N ASN A 115 12.50 2.14 22.61
CA ASN A 115 11.56 3.22 22.29
C ASN A 115 10.09 2.88 22.56
N ILE A 116 9.73 1.62 22.81
CA ILE A 116 8.34 1.25 23.11
C ILE A 116 8.07 1.54 24.59
N ALA A 117 7.12 2.46 24.87
CA ALA A 117 6.67 2.81 26.22
C ALA A 117 5.52 1.93 26.70
N TYR A 118 4.63 1.56 25.79
CA TYR A 118 3.51 0.65 26.04
C TYR A 118 3.30 -0.24 24.82
N PHE A 119 2.95 -1.51 25.04
CA PHE A 119 2.53 -2.41 23.96
C PHE A 119 1.53 -3.45 24.47
N GLY A 120 0.45 -3.68 23.72
CA GLY A 120 -0.61 -4.60 24.13
C GLY A 120 -1.60 -4.95 23.03
N LEU A 121 -2.53 -5.84 23.37
CA LEU A 121 -3.59 -6.27 22.46
C LEU A 121 -4.51 -5.11 22.05
N SER A 122 -4.93 -5.12 20.79
CA SER A 122 -6.00 -4.27 20.30
C SER A 122 -7.37 -4.70 20.87
N ALA A 123 -8.39 -3.85 20.70
CA ALA A 123 -9.75 -4.15 21.18
C ALA A 123 -10.31 -5.47 20.62
N SER A 124 -9.94 -5.88 19.41
CA SER A 124 -10.41 -7.13 18.82
C SER A 124 -9.61 -8.36 19.26
N GLY A 125 -8.47 -8.18 19.94
CA GLY A 125 -7.53 -9.25 20.27
C GLY A 125 -6.77 -9.86 19.07
N ARG A 126 -7.04 -9.39 17.85
CA ARG A 126 -6.45 -9.93 16.59
C ARG A 126 -5.23 -9.14 16.10
N GLY A 127 -4.84 -8.11 16.85
CA GLY A 127 -3.80 -7.16 16.52
C GLY A 127 -3.13 -6.61 17.78
N PHE A 128 -2.06 -5.86 17.58
CA PHE A 128 -1.32 -5.19 18.67
C PHE A 128 -1.28 -3.68 18.43
N TRP A 129 -1.05 -2.94 19.50
CA TRP A 129 -0.69 -1.53 19.40
C TRP A 129 0.27 -1.14 20.49
N GLY A 130 0.90 0.02 20.30
CA GLY A 130 1.79 0.57 21.29
C GLY A 130 1.92 2.08 21.23
N LEU A 131 2.70 2.59 22.16
CA LEU A 131 3.05 4.00 22.28
C LEU A 131 4.56 4.15 22.26
N ILE A 132 5.03 5.09 21.45
CA ILE A 132 6.43 5.48 21.34
C ILE A 132 6.55 6.96 21.73
N PRO A 133 7.44 7.35 22.66
CA PRO A 133 7.67 8.74 22.97
C PRO A 133 8.43 9.41 21.82
N ILE A 134 7.99 10.60 21.42
CA ILE A 134 8.59 11.45 20.39
C ILE A 134 8.73 12.89 20.90
N PRO A 135 9.55 13.75 20.28
CA PRO A 135 9.55 15.17 20.57
C PRO A 135 8.13 15.76 20.40
N PRO A 136 7.65 16.60 21.34
CA PRO A 136 6.30 17.14 21.31
C PRO A 136 6.16 18.29 20.31
N GLU A 137 6.47 18.02 19.04
CA GLU A 137 6.54 18.95 17.91
C GLU A 137 5.41 18.62 16.91
N PRO A 138 4.25 19.28 16.99
CA PRO A 138 3.08 18.95 16.16
C PRO A 138 3.36 18.93 14.65
N GLU A 139 4.16 19.87 14.17
CA GLU A 139 4.58 20.01 12.78
C GLU A 139 5.42 18.84 12.26
N ASN A 140 6.15 18.17 13.15
CA ASN A 140 7.01 17.04 12.81
C ASN A 140 6.36 15.68 13.11
N HIS A 141 5.17 15.64 13.73
CA HIS A 141 4.48 14.39 14.10
C HIS A 141 4.39 13.39 12.95
N LYS A 142 3.94 13.86 11.78
CA LYS A 142 3.84 13.03 10.57
C LYS A 142 5.21 12.47 10.16
N ARG A 143 6.28 13.28 10.26
CA ARG A 143 7.64 12.86 9.88
C ARG A 143 8.18 11.80 10.82
N TYR A 144 7.89 11.89 12.12
CA TYR A 144 8.20 10.81 13.07
C TYR A 144 7.44 9.53 12.71
N PHE A 145 6.14 9.63 12.38
CA PHE A 145 5.37 8.46 11.94
C PHE A 145 5.94 7.82 10.68
N ASP A 146 6.19 8.60 9.63
CA ASP A 146 6.72 8.09 8.35
C ASP A 146 8.08 7.39 8.56
N SER A 147 8.87 7.85 9.53
CA SER A 147 10.15 7.23 9.91
C SER A 147 9.95 5.88 10.59
N LEU A 148 8.99 5.79 11.52
CA LEU A 148 8.60 4.54 12.16
C LEU A 148 8.03 3.57 11.13
N GLU A 149 7.12 4.00 10.26
CA GLU A 149 6.52 3.20 9.20
C GLU A 149 7.60 2.58 8.30
N LYS A 150 8.59 3.37 7.86
CA LYS A 150 9.71 2.86 7.04
C LYS A 150 10.59 1.85 7.78
N ILE A 151 10.88 2.08 9.06
CA ILE A 151 11.68 1.16 9.87
C ILE A 151 10.95 -0.17 10.05
N PHE A 152 9.67 -0.13 10.42
CA PHE A 152 8.85 -1.33 10.61
C PHE A 152 8.65 -2.08 9.30
N LEU A 153 8.42 -1.37 8.19
CA LEU A 153 8.32 -1.98 6.87
C LEU A 153 9.63 -2.68 6.45
N GLY A 154 10.78 -2.10 6.80
CA GLY A 154 12.09 -2.73 6.63
C GLY A 154 12.25 -4.05 7.41
N TRP A 155 11.45 -4.26 8.45
CA TRP A 155 11.34 -5.52 9.20
C TRP A 155 10.19 -6.42 8.71
N GLY A 156 9.51 -6.04 7.62
CA GLY A 156 8.36 -6.77 7.09
C GLY A 156 7.07 -6.58 7.89
N ILE A 157 6.98 -5.52 8.71
CA ILE A 157 5.81 -5.19 9.52
C ILE A 157 5.16 -3.92 8.98
N GLU A 158 3.90 -4.00 8.58
CA GLU A 158 3.14 -2.84 8.10
C GLU A 158 2.31 -2.22 9.24
N LEU A 159 2.47 -0.91 9.45
CA LEU A 159 1.71 -0.14 10.43
C LEU A 159 0.43 0.44 9.81
N ASP A 160 -0.66 0.54 10.57
CA ASP A 160 -1.83 1.31 10.14
C ASP A 160 -1.44 2.79 10.00
N GLY A 161 -1.76 3.42 8.87
CA GLY A 161 -1.37 4.80 8.57
C GLY A 161 -2.21 5.88 9.26
N GLN A 162 -3.32 5.55 9.94
CA GLN A 162 -4.15 6.54 10.64
C GLN A 162 -3.37 7.41 11.64
N PRO A 163 -2.50 6.85 12.51
CA PRO A 163 -1.80 7.63 13.53
C PRO A 163 -0.85 8.71 13.00
N LYS A 164 -0.62 8.81 11.68
CA LYS A 164 -0.01 9.98 11.03
C LYS A 164 -0.69 11.30 11.43
N ASN A 165 -1.98 11.25 11.76
CA ASN A 165 -2.75 12.40 12.25
C ASN A 165 -2.74 12.45 13.78
N ILE A 166 -2.31 13.58 14.36
CA ILE A 166 -2.31 13.85 15.81
C ILE A 166 -3.68 13.63 16.47
N ALA A 167 -4.78 13.90 15.74
CA ALA A 167 -6.15 13.75 16.24
C ALA A 167 -6.73 12.33 16.06
N SER A 168 -5.88 11.34 15.76
CA SER A 168 -6.29 9.95 15.62
C SER A 168 -6.78 9.36 16.93
N LEU A 169 -7.89 8.63 16.84
CA LEU A 169 -8.46 7.96 17.99
C LEU A 169 -7.79 6.62 18.27
N ARG A 170 -7.80 6.26 19.55
CA ARG A 170 -7.62 4.89 20.01
C ARG A 170 -8.77 4.51 20.93
N GLY A 171 -9.67 3.66 20.44
CA GLY A 171 -10.69 3.05 21.29
C GLY A 171 -10.07 2.25 22.42
N TYR A 172 -10.75 2.23 23.55
CA TYR A 172 -10.33 1.50 24.73
C TYR A 172 -10.06 0.02 24.40
N SER A 173 -8.98 -0.50 24.95
CA SER A 173 -8.61 -1.91 24.88
C SER A 173 -7.85 -2.26 26.14
N TYR A 174 -7.87 -3.53 26.51
CA TYR A 174 -7.12 -4.02 27.67
C TYR A 174 -6.34 -5.28 27.27
N ASP A 175 -5.24 -5.51 27.96
CA ASP A 175 -4.42 -6.71 27.86
C ASP A 175 -4.18 -7.19 29.30
N LEU A 176 -4.11 -8.50 29.52
CA LEU A 176 -3.78 -9.04 30.85
C LEU A 176 -2.27 -9.01 31.11
N GLU A 177 -1.47 -9.01 30.04
CA GLU A 177 -0.01 -8.99 30.11
C GLU A 177 0.57 -7.84 29.28
N PRO A 178 0.09 -6.59 29.44
CA PRO A 178 0.61 -5.46 28.68
C PRO A 178 2.09 -5.23 29.03
N TYR A 179 2.86 -4.80 28.05
CA TYR A 179 4.21 -4.33 28.27
C TYR A 179 4.22 -2.85 28.64
N PHE A 180 5.00 -2.49 29.66
CA PHE A 180 5.24 -1.12 30.08
C PHE A 180 6.75 -0.88 30.23
N ASN A 181 7.24 0.18 29.59
CA ASN A 181 8.56 0.74 29.83
C ASN A 181 8.40 2.20 30.27
N HIS A 182 8.40 2.42 31.58
CA HIS A 182 8.21 3.73 32.20
C HIS A 182 9.36 4.71 31.95
N GLN A 183 10.46 4.26 31.34
CA GLN A 183 11.65 5.04 30.99
C GLN A 183 12.03 4.81 29.51
N ALA A 184 11.04 4.60 28.64
CA ALA A 184 11.32 4.38 27.22
C ALA A 184 12.06 5.56 26.59
N VAL A 185 13.04 5.24 25.75
CA VAL A 185 13.89 6.20 25.08
C VAL A 185 13.08 6.94 24.02
N GLN A 186 13.16 8.26 24.02
CA GLN A 186 12.49 9.07 23.01
C GLN A 186 13.02 8.77 21.61
N PHE A 187 12.11 8.55 20.66
CA PHE A 187 12.43 8.38 19.25
C PHE A 187 12.59 9.73 18.56
N THR A 188 13.81 10.06 18.14
CA THR A 188 14.16 11.37 17.58
C THR A 188 14.55 11.30 16.10
N LYS A 189 14.57 10.11 15.51
CA LYS A 189 14.97 9.93 14.10
C LYS A 189 13.83 10.36 13.19
N MET A 190 14.07 11.40 12.41
CA MET A 190 13.24 11.73 11.25
C MET A 190 13.98 11.31 9.98
N ILE A 191 13.29 10.71 9.02
CA ILE A 191 13.79 10.61 7.66
C ILE A 191 14.06 12.04 7.20
N GLN A 192 15.34 12.35 6.95
CA GLN A 192 15.68 13.50 6.15
C GLN A 192 15.08 13.23 4.77
N THR A 193 13.94 13.86 4.52
CA THR A 193 13.67 14.30 3.17
C THR A 193 14.81 15.27 2.88
N TYR A 194 15.86 14.80 2.20
CA TYR A 194 16.63 15.75 1.43
C TYR A 194 15.58 16.53 0.65
N PRO A 195 15.58 17.88 0.69
CA PRO A 195 14.98 18.57 -0.42
C PRO A 195 15.66 17.93 -1.62
N VAL A 196 14.92 17.10 -2.36
CA VAL A 196 15.24 16.93 -3.76
C VAL A 196 15.42 18.39 -4.17
N PRO A 197 16.61 18.79 -4.70
CA PRO A 197 16.76 20.12 -5.25
C PRO A 197 15.45 20.38 -5.99
N GLN A 198 14.87 21.56 -5.84
CA GLN A 198 13.90 21.99 -6.83
C GLN A 198 14.70 21.99 -8.13
N VAL A 199 14.82 20.82 -8.75
CA VAL A 199 15.04 20.64 -10.16
C VAL A 199 13.80 21.37 -10.62
N THR A 200 13.98 22.65 -10.97
CA THR A 200 13.07 23.32 -11.88
C THR A 200 12.75 22.24 -12.88
N PRO A 201 11.51 21.71 -12.89
CA PRO A 201 11.19 20.60 -13.75
C PRO A 201 11.76 20.98 -15.11
N PRO A 202 12.55 20.09 -15.75
CA PRO A 202 13.09 20.40 -17.07
C PRO A 202 11.91 21.01 -17.83
N PRO A 203 12.07 22.24 -18.37
CA PRO A 203 10.96 23.09 -18.77
C PRO A 203 9.94 22.18 -19.41
N LEU A 204 8.75 22.10 -18.80
CA LEU A 204 7.68 21.18 -19.19
C LEU A 204 7.81 21.06 -20.69
N LYS A 205 8.20 19.88 -21.20
CA LYS A 205 8.06 19.65 -22.64
C LYS A 205 6.61 20.01 -22.84
N THR A 206 6.37 21.12 -23.56
CA THR A 206 5.02 21.58 -23.88
C THR A 206 4.24 20.33 -24.21
N PRO A 207 3.11 20.06 -23.51
CA PRO A 207 2.37 18.84 -23.79
C PRO A 207 2.23 18.80 -25.31
N VAL A 208 2.70 17.70 -25.91
CA VAL A 208 2.48 17.45 -27.33
C VAL A 208 0.99 17.13 -27.42
N SER A 209 0.15 18.14 -27.20
CA SER A 209 -1.30 18.05 -27.31
C SER A 209 -1.66 18.20 -28.78
N ASP A 210 -1.07 17.35 -29.61
CA ASP A 210 -1.58 17.00 -30.93
C ASP A 210 -2.60 15.85 -30.82
N GLY A 211 -3.24 15.69 -29.64
CA GLY A 211 -4.24 14.65 -29.39
C GLY A 211 -3.68 13.23 -29.16
N TYR A 212 -2.37 13.04 -29.08
CA TYR A 212 -1.73 11.72 -28.96
C TYR A 212 -2.23 10.90 -27.75
N PHE A 213 -2.55 11.57 -26.63
CA PHE A 213 -3.07 10.94 -25.41
C PHE A 213 -4.56 11.22 -25.14
N ALA A 214 -5.32 11.71 -26.12
CA ALA A 214 -6.75 11.99 -25.94
C ALA A 214 -7.57 10.75 -25.51
N TRP A 215 -7.12 9.56 -25.92
CA TRP A 215 -7.71 8.30 -25.45
C TRP A 215 -7.58 8.10 -23.94
N LEU A 216 -6.48 8.57 -23.34
CA LEU A 216 -6.20 8.44 -21.90
C LEU A 216 -7.05 9.42 -21.10
N GLU A 217 -7.24 10.64 -21.61
CA GLU A 217 -8.20 11.61 -21.07
C GLU A 217 -9.62 11.02 -21.03
N ASN A 218 -10.09 10.51 -22.17
CA ASN A 218 -11.41 9.89 -22.30
C ASN A 218 -11.56 8.65 -21.41
N TRP A 219 -10.50 7.84 -21.30
CA TRP A 219 -10.51 6.68 -20.43
C TRP A 219 -10.68 7.06 -18.96
N ILE A 220 -9.96 8.07 -18.47
CA ILE A 220 -10.11 8.59 -17.11
C ILE A 220 -11.54 9.09 -16.87
N LEU A 221 -12.06 9.92 -17.78
CA LEU A 221 -13.42 10.47 -17.66
C LEU A 221 -14.48 9.37 -17.64
N LYS A 222 -14.36 8.38 -18.52
CA LYS A 222 -15.24 7.22 -18.58
C LYS A 222 -15.20 6.41 -17.28
N ARG A 223 -14.01 6.16 -16.72
CA ARG A 223 -13.89 5.43 -15.46
C ARG A 223 -14.45 6.17 -14.25
N ILE A 224 -14.40 7.50 -14.28
CA ILE A 224 -15.04 8.34 -13.27
C ILE A 224 -16.56 8.30 -13.41
N SER A 225 -17.09 8.35 -14.63
CA SER A 225 -18.55 8.38 -14.88
C SER A 225 -19.24 7.02 -14.68
N GLU A 226 -18.53 5.91 -14.92
CA GLU A 226 -19.02 4.53 -14.71
C GLU A 226 -19.04 4.10 -13.23
N ALA A 227 -18.68 4.99 -12.30
CA ALA A 227 -18.59 4.63 -10.90
C ALA A 227 -19.96 4.28 -10.29
N VAL A 228 -20.04 3.08 -9.70
CA VAL A 228 -21.22 2.56 -9.00
C VAL A 228 -21.67 3.50 -7.90
N GLU A 229 -22.98 3.65 -7.74
CA GLU A 229 -23.59 4.44 -6.68
C GLU A 229 -23.07 4.00 -5.29
N GLY A 230 -22.76 4.97 -4.42
CA GLY A 230 -22.07 4.73 -3.15
C GLY A 230 -20.54 4.61 -3.23
N LYS A 231 -19.93 4.44 -4.41
CA LYS A 231 -18.46 4.42 -4.59
C LYS A 231 -17.89 5.59 -5.40
N ARG A 232 -18.76 6.48 -5.90
CA ARG A 232 -18.40 7.62 -6.78
C ARG A 232 -17.31 8.51 -6.19
N HIS A 233 -17.43 8.89 -4.91
CA HIS A 233 -16.45 9.74 -4.23
C HIS A 233 -15.04 9.14 -4.21
N ALA A 234 -14.93 7.88 -3.79
CA ALA A 234 -13.64 7.18 -3.73
C ALA A 234 -13.01 7.02 -5.12
N LYS A 235 -13.82 6.73 -6.14
CA LYS A 235 -13.34 6.59 -7.52
C LYS A 235 -12.92 7.92 -8.14
N ARG A 236 -13.61 9.03 -7.85
CA ARG A 236 -13.17 10.38 -8.23
C ARG A 236 -11.80 10.69 -7.64
N LEU A 237 -11.62 10.48 -6.33
CA LEU A 237 -10.32 10.72 -5.68
C LEU A 237 -9.20 9.87 -6.29
N GLU A 238 -9.44 8.58 -6.51
CA GLU A 238 -8.49 7.64 -7.09
C GLU A 238 -8.03 8.09 -8.49
N TYR A 239 -8.98 8.37 -9.39
CA TYR A 239 -8.65 8.76 -10.76
C TYR A 239 -8.15 10.21 -10.88
N SER A 240 -8.53 11.11 -9.98
CA SER A 240 -7.92 12.44 -9.86
C SER A 240 -6.45 12.34 -9.43
N ARG A 241 -6.09 11.42 -8.52
CA ARG A 241 -4.68 11.15 -8.19
C ARG A 241 -3.90 10.59 -9.36
N LEU A 242 -4.47 9.64 -10.08
CA LEU A 242 -3.86 9.10 -11.30
C LEU A 242 -3.65 10.21 -12.34
N ALA A 243 -4.66 11.04 -12.58
CA ALA A 243 -4.58 12.16 -13.50
C ALA A 243 -3.47 13.15 -13.09
N GLY A 244 -3.38 13.52 -11.81
CA GLY A 244 -2.31 14.38 -11.31
C GLY A 244 -0.91 13.80 -11.54
N GLY A 245 -0.73 12.50 -11.31
CA GLY A 245 0.55 11.82 -11.58
C GLY A 245 0.91 11.78 -13.06
N LEU A 246 -0.09 11.58 -13.94
CA LEU A 246 0.10 11.58 -15.40
C LEU A 246 0.35 13.00 -15.96
N ILE A 247 -0.27 14.03 -15.38
CA ILE A 247 0.04 15.45 -15.69
C ILE A 247 1.50 15.73 -15.32
N ALA A 248 1.92 15.35 -14.11
CA ALA A 248 3.32 15.51 -13.68
C ALA A 248 4.30 14.69 -14.54
N GLY A 249 3.86 13.54 -15.06
CA GLY A 249 4.62 12.72 -16.02
C GLY A 249 4.65 13.27 -17.45
N GLY A 250 3.86 14.31 -17.77
CA GLY A 250 3.78 14.93 -19.10
C GLY A 250 2.84 14.24 -20.09
N TYR A 251 1.93 13.38 -19.60
CA TYR A 251 1.03 12.57 -20.43
C TYR A 251 -0.39 13.12 -20.54
N LEU A 252 -0.78 14.02 -19.64
CA LEU A 252 -2.08 14.68 -19.66
C LEU A 252 -1.91 16.20 -19.57
N PRO A 253 -2.84 16.98 -20.14
CA PRO A 253 -2.78 18.44 -20.05
C PRO A 253 -3.11 18.93 -18.63
N HIS A 254 -2.56 20.08 -18.24
CA HIS A 254 -2.90 20.72 -16.97
C HIS A 254 -4.39 21.10 -16.85
N THR A 255 -5.10 21.20 -17.98
CA THR A 255 -6.55 21.44 -18.03
C THR A 255 -7.39 20.28 -17.51
N MET A 256 -6.79 19.09 -17.31
CA MET A 256 -7.52 17.89 -16.92
C MET A 256 -8.27 18.06 -15.59
N GLU A 257 -7.79 18.89 -14.67
CA GLU A 257 -8.53 19.23 -13.44
C GLU A 257 -9.90 19.83 -13.76
N GLU A 258 -9.93 20.88 -14.59
CA GLU A 258 -11.16 21.56 -15.00
C GLU A 258 -12.03 20.68 -15.90
N THR A 259 -11.43 19.81 -16.71
CA THR A 259 -12.16 18.82 -17.51
C THR A 259 -12.91 17.82 -16.62
N ILE A 260 -12.27 17.30 -15.57
CA ILE A 260 -12.92 16.37 -14.63
C ILE A 260 -14.01 17.09 -13.82
N ILE A 261 -13.76 18.31 -13.36
CA ILE A 261 -14.75 19.13 -12.64
C ILE A 261 -15.96 19.41 -13.55
N SER A 262 -15.72 19.81 -14.79
CA SER A 262 -16.77 20.12 -15.77
C SER A 262 -17.61 18.88 -16.10
N ALA A 263 -16.97 17.72 -16.29
CA ALA A 263 -17.66 16.45 -16.51
C ALA A 263 -18.53 16.06 -15.30
N TYR A 264 -18.01 16.22 -14.09
CA TYR A 264 -18.77 15.99 -12.86
C TYR A 264 -20.00 16.89 -12.76
N LEU A 265 -19.83 18.20 -12.95
CA LEU A 265 -20.92 19.18 -12.85
C LEU A 265 -21.96 18.97 -13.95
N SER A 266 -21.54 18.63 -15.16
CA SER A 266 -22.47 18.31 -16.25
C SER A 266 -23.34 17.09 -15.92
N GLN A 267 -22.77 16.06 -15.29
CA GLN A 267 -23.49 14.83 -15.00
C GLN A 267 -24.33 14.90 -13.71
N TYR A 268 -23.86 15.63 -12.69
CA TYR A 268 -24.45 15.58 -11.35
C TYR A 268 -24.82 16.96 -10.77
N GLY A 269 -24.41 18.06 -11.37
CA GLY A 269 -24.62 19.41 -10.83
C GLY A 269 -26.10 19.84 -10.72
N GLY A 270 -27.00 19.22 -11.48
CA GLY A 270 -28.45 19.40 -11.34
C GLY A 270 -29.10 18.53 -10.27
N HIS A 271 -28.41 17.49 -9.78
CA HIS A 271 -28.93 16.49 -8.83
C HIS A 271 -28.33 16.67 -7.44
N ASP A 272 -27.03 16.93 -7.36
CA ASP A 272 -26.31 17.04 -6.11
C ASP A 272 -26.53 18.43 -5.49
N ALA A 273 -26.76 18.48 -4.18
CA ALA A 273 -26.83 19.74 -3.44
C ALA A 273 -25.48 20.49 -3.49
N LYS A 274 -25.50 21.82 -3.31
CA LYS A 274 -24.32 22.68 -3.48
C LYS A 274 -23.15 22.28 -2.59
N ASP A 275 -23.42 21.90 -1.34
CA ASP A 275 -22.43 21.42 -0.37
C ASP A 275 -21.79 20.09 -0.80
N VAL A 276 -22.57 19.20 -1.42
CA VAL A 276 -22.06 17.97 -2.03
C VAL A 276 -21.15 18.31 -3.21
N GLN A 277 -21.57 19.21 -4.09
CA GLN A 277 -20.75 19.67 -5.20
C GLN A 277 -19.41 20.25 -4.74
N ASP A 278 -19.43 21.13 -3.75
CA ASP A 278 -18.21 21.77 -3.24
C ASP A 278 -17.26 20.74 -2.59
N ARG A 279 -17.80 19.70 -1.93
CA ARG A 279 -17.02 18.58 -1.39
C ARG A 279 -16.37 17.74 -2.49
N GLU A 280 -17.13 17.39 -3.52
CA GLU A 280 -16.63 16.55 -4.62
C GLU A 280 -15.60 17.30 -5.47
N ILE A 281 -15.81 18.60 -5.75
CA ILE A 281 -14.82 19.46 -6.42
C ILE A 281 -13.53 19.54 -5.60
N ARG A 282 -13.64 19.75 -4.28
CA ARG A 282 -12.45 19.76 -3.40
C ARG A 282 -11.70 18.43 -3.46
N THR A 283 -12.42 17.32 -3.48
CA THR A 283 -11.84 15.97 -3.57
C THR A 283 -11.08 15.76 -4.87
N ILE A 284 -11.62 16.26 -5.99
CA ILE A 284 -10.95 16.23 -7.30
C ILE A 284 -9.64 17.03 -7.24
N ARG A 285 -9.70 18.27 -6.71
CA ARG A 285 -8.52 19.14 -6.57
C ARG A 285 -7.45 18.54 -5.66
N GLU A 286 -7.85 18.02 -4.51
CA GLU A 286 -6.95 17.33 -3.57
C GLU A 286 -6.33 16.09 -4.22
N GLY A 287 -7.11 15.33 -4.98
CA GLY A 287 -6.63 14.18 -5.74
C GLY A 287 -5.57 14.58 -6.76
N ILE A 288 -5.84 15.58 -7.60
CA ILE A 288 -4.88 16.10 -8.59
C ILE A 288 -3.60 16.59 -7.89
N ALA A 289 -3.73 17.41 -6.85
CA ALA A 289 -2.60 17.94 -6.09
C ALA A 289 -1.77 16.84 -5.42
N ASP A 290 -2.40 15.78 -4.91
CA ASP A 290 -1.70 14.60 -4.40
C ASP A 290 -0.98 13.84 -5.51
N GLY A 291 -1.63 13.66 -6.66
CA GLY A 291 -1.06 13.01 -7.83
C GLY A 291 0.17 13.72 -8.38
N LEU A 292 0.13 15.06 -8.46
CA LEU A 292 1.23 15.89 -8.96
C LEU A 292 2.54 15.68 -8.18
N LYS A 293 2.47 15.21 -6.92
CA LYS A 293 3.64 14.92 -6.07
C LYS A 293 4.35 13.62 -6.47
N ALA A 294 3.70 12.76 -7.25
CA ALA A 294 4.21 11.45 -7.65
C ALA A 294 4.01 11.26 -9.17
N PRO A 295 4.96 11.73 -10.00
CA PRO A 295 4.92 11.55 -11.45
C PRO A 295 4.73 10.06 -11.82
N ILE A 296 3.79 9.79 -12.71
CA ILE A 296 3.47 8.44 -13.20
C ILE A 296 3.96 8.34 -14.64
N HIS A 297 4.82 7.37 -14.90
CA HIS A 297 5.27 6.98 -16.24
C HIS A 297 4.68 5.61 -16.59
N PRO A 298 3.55 5.57 -17.32
CA PRO A 298 2.88 4.30 -17.59
C PRO A 298 3.66 3.48 -18.62
N ASP A 299 3.67 2.17 -18.41
CA ASP A 299 4.15 1.21 -19.39
C ASP A 299 3.01 0.81 -20.34
N LEU A 300 3.31 0.74 -21.63
CA LEU A 300 2.48 0.11 -22.64
C LEU A 300 2.90 -1.33 -22.83
N LYS A 301 1.92 -2.24 -22.73
CA LYS A 301 2.09 -3.62 -23.18
C LYS A 301 2.01 -3.64 -24.70
N CYS A 302 3.07 -4.15 -25.34
CA CYS A 302 3.13 -4.33 -26.77
C CYS A 302 3.25 -5.82 -27.08
N LEU A 303 2.51 -6.28 -28.09
CA LEU A 303 2.47 -7.65 -28.55
C LEU A 303 3.29 -7.81 -29.82
N PHE A 304 3.89 -8.99 -29.98
CA PHE A 304 4.66 -9.31 -31.16
C PHE A 304 3.76 -9.59 -32.36
N VAL A 305 3.92 -8.82 -33.43
CA VAL A 305 3.21 -8.96 -34.72
C VAL A 305 4.22 -9.39 -35.77
N PRO A 306 4.21 -10.66 -36.22
CA PRO A 306 5.11 -11.11 -37.28
C PRO A 306 4.73 -10.52 -38.64
N PHE A 307 5.70 -10.40 -39.54
CA PHE A 307 5.45 -10.10 -40.95
C PHE A 307 6.43 -10.88 -41.84
N THR A 308 6.01 -11.16 -43.08
CA THR A 308 6.87 -11.72 -44.13
C THR A 308 7.53 -10.64 -44.97
N ASP A 309 6.90 -9.46 -45.07
CA ASP A 309 7.44 -8.29 -45.75
C ASP A 309 6.90 -7.00 -45.12
N ILE A 310 7.61 -5.89 -45.32
CA ILE A 310 7.29 -4.56 -44.79
C ILE A 310 7.61 -3.47 -45.80
N GLN A 311 6.67 -2.54 -45.96
CA GLN A 311 6.83 -1.33 -46.74
C GLN A 311 6.56 -0.10 -45.86
N ASP A 312 7.44 0.89 -45.94
CA ASP A 312 7.14 2.23 -45.46
C ASP A 312 6.11 2.88 -46.40
N TYR A 313 4.83 2.80 -46.01
CA TYR A 313 3.70 3.13 -46.88
C TYR A 313 3.36 4.62 -46.87
N SER A 314 3.46 5.26 -45.69
CA SER A 314 3.19 6.69 -45.53
C SER A 314 3.83 7.24 -44.26
N ASP A 315 3.81 8.56 -44.09
CA ASP A 315 4.24 9.24 -42.85
C ASP A 315 3.52 8.73 -41.59
N LYS A 316 2.34 8.11 -41.75
CA LYS A 316 1.50 7.67 -40.63
C LYS A 316 1.46 6.17 -40.42
N ALA A 317 1.82 5.34 -41.41
CA ALA A 317 1.63 3.90 -41.33
C ALA A 317 2.68 3.09 -42.11
N PHE A 318 3.04 1.94 -41.57
CA PHE A 318 3.68 0.84 -42.29
C PHE A 318 2.62 -0.03 -42.96
N LYS A 319 2.97 -0.64 -44.09
CA LYS A 319 2.21 -1.74 -44.67
C LYS A 319 3.01 -3.03 -44.46
N ILE A 320 2.38 -4.05 -43.89
CA ILE A 320 2.99 -5.37 -43.68
C ILE A 320 2.23 -6.47 -44.39
N TRP A 321 2.92 -7.57 -44.67
CA TRP A 321 2.34 -8.79 -45.23
C TRP A 321 2.42 -9.94 -44.23
N GLN A 322 1.39 -10.77 -44.20
CA GLN A 322 1.34 -12.04 -43.48
C GLN A 322 0.84 -13.11 -44.45
N GLY A 323 1.76 -13.68 -45.24
CA GLY A 323 1.37 -14.47 -46.41
C GLY A 323 0.75 -13.57 -47.48
N ASP A 324 -0.43 -13.92 -47.98
CA ASP A 324 -1.14 -13.17 -49.01
C ASP A 324 -1.95 -11.97 -48.45
N ASP A 325 -2.21 -11.95 -47.13
CA ASP A 325 -2.91 -10.87 -46.44
C ASP A 325 -1.95 -9.67 -46.20
N HIS A 326 -2.50 -8.45 -46.23
CA HIS A 326 -1.74 -7.23 -45.89
C HIS A 326 -2.49 -6.35 -44.89
N PHE A 327 -1.73 -5.64 -44.04
CA PHE A 327 -2.24 -4.80 -42.97
C PHE A 327 -1.53 -3.46 -42.92
N TYR A 328 -2.26 -2.41 -42.51
CA TYR A 328 -1.71 -1.08 -42.31
C TYR A 328 -1.55 -0.83 -40.81
N ILE A 329 -0.31 -0.70 -40.36
CA ILE A 329 0.03 -0.52 -38.95
C ILE A 329 0.43 0.94 -38.73
N PRO A 330 -0.31 1.72 -37.92
CA PRO A 330 0.05 3.09 -37.63
C PRO A 330 1.44 3.15 -36.97
N LYS A 331 2.33 4.00 -37.49
CA LYS A 331 3.70 4.16 -36.95
C LYS A 331 3.70 4.53 -35.47
N SER A 332 2.69 5.29 -35.04
CA SER A 332 2.44 5.67 -33.64
C SER A 332 2.11 4.49 -32.70
N THR A 333 1.95 3.28 -33.22
CA THR A 333 1.66 2.08 -32.42
C THR A 333 2.84 1.11 -32.37
N VAL A 334 3.92 1.38 -33.12
CA VAL A 334 5.09 0.49 -33.27
C VAL A 334 6.25 0.97 -32.41
N PHE A 335 6.62 0.17 -31.42
CA PHE A 335 7.61 0.52 -30.41
C PHE A 335 9.00 -0.07 -30.67
N GLU A 336 9.05 -1.15 -31.45
CA GLU A 336 10.30 -1.80 -31.86
C GLU A 336 10.06 -2.54 -33.17
N ILE A 337 11.02 -2.44 -34.09
CA ILE A 337 11.02 -3.16 -35.36
C ILE A 337 12.14 -4.18 -35.32
N LEU A 338 11.80 -5.44 -35.58
CA LEU A 338 12.70 -6.57 -35.76
C LEU A 338 12.66 -7.00 -37.23
N ASP A 339 13.60 -7.85 -37.63
CA ASP A 339 13.71 -8.31 -39.03
C ASP A 339 12.50 -9.13 -39.51
N PHE A 340 11.74 -9.73 -38.57
CA PHE A 340 10.63 -10.63 -38.82
C PHE A 340 9.33 -10.23 -38.10
N GLY A 341 9.26 -9.02 -37.55
CA GLY A 341 8.06 -8.55 -36.86
C GLY A 341 8.21 -7.23 -36.08
N PHE A 342 7.12 -6.85 -35.41
CA PHE A 342 7.01 -5.64 -34.59
C PHE A 342 6.65 -5.96 -33.16
N TYR A 343 6.99 -5.05 -32.24
CA TYR A 343 6.19 -4.87 -31.04
C TYR A 343 5.19 -3.73 -31.23
N VAL A 344 3.91 -4.07 -31.27
CA VAL A 344 2.79 -3.14 -31.49
C VAL A 344 1.95 -3.01 -30.23
N SER A 345 1.43 -1.82 -29.93
CA SER A 345 0.58 -1.61 -28.75
C SER A 345 -0.62 -2.55 -28.74
N GLU A 346 -0.86 -3.20 -27.60
CA GLU A 346 -1.98 -4.13 -27.41
C GLU A 346 -3.32 -3.43 -27.68
N ASN A 347 -3.43 -2.15 -27.29
CA ASN A 347 -4.64 -1.36 -27.51
C ASN A 347 -5.02 -1.25 -28.99
N PHE A 348 -4.06 -1.06 -29.90
CA PHE A 348 -4.34 -1.00 -31.33
C PHE A 348 -4.90 -2.33 -31.84
N LEU A 349 -4.31 -3.45 -31.43
CA LEU A 349 -4.74 -4.78 -31.85
C LEU A 349 -6.13 -5.14 -31.33
N MET A 350 -6.46 -4.69 -30.12
CA MET A 350 -7.75 -4.95 -29.47
C MET A 350 -8.89 -4.04 -29.93
N MET A 351 -8.57 -2.87 -30.49
CA MET A 351 -9.55 -1.87 -30.94
C MET A 351 -9.71 -1.81 -32.46
N ALA A 352 -9.13 -2.75 -33.20
CA ALA A 352 -9.26 -2.81 -34.65
C ALA A 352 -10.73 -3.06 -35.05
N GLU A 353 -11.30 -2.16 -35.84
CA GLU A 353 -12.67 -2.30 -36.39
C GLU A 353 -12.76 -3.39 -37.47
N SER A 354 -11.62 -3.80 -38.03
CA SER A 354 -11.44 -4.86 -39.01
C SER A 354 -10.55 -5.99 -38.46
N LYS A 355 -10.42 -7.10 -39.21
CA LYS A 355 -9.54 -8.22 -38.85
C LYS A 355 -8.13 -7.69 -38.52
N PRO A 356 -7.65 -7.81 -37.26
CA PRO A 356 -6.30 -7.37 -36.91
C PRO A 356 -5.26 -8.29 -37.56
N PRO A 357 -4.00 -7.83 -37.72
CA PRO A 357 -2.90 -8.72 -38.09
C PRO A 357 -2.78 -9.85 -37.05
N ALA A 358 -2.30 -11.02 -37.46
CA ALA A 358 -1.95 -12.08 -36.53
C ALA A 358 -0.85 -11.59 -35.57
N TYR A 359 -0.94 -11.98 -34.30
CA TYR A 359 0.01 -11.63 -33.25
C TYR A 359 0.18 -12.79 -32.27
N GLN A 360 1.26 -12.76 -31.47
CA GLN A 360 1.52 -13.77 -30.45
C GLN A 360 1.17 -13.24 -29.06
N GLU A 361 0.10 -13.77 -28.45
CA GLU A 361 -0.39 -13.34 -27.12
C GLU A 361 0.67 -13.45 -26.01
N ASN A 362 1.51 -14.49 -26.08
CA ASN A 362 2.53 -14.79 -25.07
C ASN A 362 3.87 -14.10 -25.34
N ALA A 363 4.05 -13.48 -26.51
CA ALA A 363 5.25 -12.71 -26.84
C ALA A 363 4.94 -11.22 -26.71
N TRP A 364 5.12 -10.71 -25.49
CA TRP A 364 4.89 -9.31 -25.16
C TRP A 364 6.10 -8.67 -24.51
N LYS A 365 6.23 -7.36 -24.70
CA LYS A 365 7.25 -6.52 -24.07
C LYS A 365 6.61 -5.24 -23.58
N LYS A 366 7.13 -4.71 -22.47
CA LYS A 366 6.69 -3.42 -21.92
C LYS A 366 7.61 -2.32 -22.42
N PHE A 367 7.01 -1.25 -22.90
CA PHE A 367 7.71 -0.03 -23.29
C PHE A 367 7.15 1.13 -22.48
N ARG A 368 7.99 2.13 -22.16
CA ARG A 368 7.44 3.36 -21.60
C ARG A 368 6.60 4.06 -22.65
N ILE A 369 5.49 4.65 -22.25
CA ILE A 369 4.57 5.34 -23.17
C ILE A 369 5.23 6.54 -23.92
N ASP A 370 6.33 7.07 -23.39
CA ASP A 370 7.15 8.14 -24.00
C ASP A 370 8.26 7.62 -24.91
N THR A 371 8.37 6.31 -25.09
CA THR A 371 9.33 5.71 -26.02
C THR A 371 8.96 6.18 -27.42
N VAL A 372 9.90 6.88 -28.08
CA VAL A 372 9.71 7.37 -29.44
C VAL A 372 9.48 6.15 -30.34
N CYS A 373 8.32 6.11 -30.98
CA CYS A 373 7.98 5.06 -31.93
C CYS A 373 9.00 5.04 -33.08
N VAL A 374 9.29 3.86 -33.62
CA VAL A 374 10.30 3.75 -34.69
C VAL A 374 9.66 4.23 -36.00
N TYR A 375 10.09 5.40 -36.50
CA TYR A 375 9.51 6.02 -37.71
C TYR A 375 10.17 5.61 -39.03
N GLN A 376 11.30 4.89 -38.96
CA GLN A 376 12.08 4.47 -40.13
C GLN A 376 12.48 2.99 -39.98
N VAL A 377 12.29 2.20 -41.04
CA VAL A 377 12.82 0.84 -41.12
C VAL A 377 14.35 0.93 -41.06
N PRO A 378 15.04 0.27 -40.10
CA PRO A 378 16.49 0.30 -40.03
C PRO A 378 17.10 -0.09 -41.38
N GLN A 379 18.02 0.73 -41.93
CA GLN A 379 18.73 0.35 -43.15
C GLN A 379 19.54 -0.92 -42.88
N LYS A 380 19.03 -2.05 -43.44
CA LYS A 380 19.68 -3.36 -43.59
C LYS A 380 20.79 -3.66 -42.56
N LYS A 381 20.46 -4.38 -41.49
CA LYS A 381 21.35 -5.47 -41.09
C LYS A 381 20.92 -6.69 -41.89
N THR A 382 21.76 -6.96 -42.88
CA THR A 382 21.89 -8.17 -43.69
C THR A 382 20.78 -9.21 -43.52
N LEU A 383 20.02 -9.35 -44.61
CA LEU A 383 19.26 -10.54 -45.00
C LEU A 383 19.84 -11.80 -44.35
N ILE A 384 18.99 -12.57 -43.69
CA ILE A 384 19.21 -14.00 -43.47
C ILE A 384 19.50 -14.58 -44.85
N THR A 385 20.77 -14.82 -45.15
CA THR A 385 21.15 -15.68 -46.26
C THR A 385 20.79 -17.08 -45.82
N GLU A 386 19.92 -17.72 -46.59
CA GLU A 386 19.72 -19.17 -46.52
C GLU A 386 21.11 -19.82 -46.50
N ASN A 387 21.40 -20.58 -45.43
CA ASN A 387 22.69 -21.20 -45.05
C ASN A 387 23.57 -20.36 -44.11
N ASP A 388 23.36 -20.50 -42.79
CA ASP A 388 24.38 -21.01 -41.84
C ASP A 388 23.84 -20.96 -40.38
N ASP A 389 23.98 -22.08 -39.67
CA ASP A 389 23.92 -22.30 -38.20
C ASP A 389 22.66 -22.04 -37.34
N THR A 390 21.51 -21.59 -37.87
CA THR A 390 20.34 -21.29 -37.01
C THR A 390 19.70 -22.48 -36.29
N GLN A 391 19.62 -23.67 -36.90
CA GLN A 391 18.99 -24.83 -36.23
C GLN A 391 19.87 -25.40 -35.11
N ALA A 392 21.20 -25.42 -35.30
CA ALA A 392 22.13 -25.89 -34.27
C ALA A 392 22.15 -24.97 -33.04
N ASP A 393 22.05 -23.65 -33.26
CA ASP A 393 21.93 -22.68 -32.18
C ASP A 393 20.58 -22.75 -31.45
N ILE A 394 19.48 -22.99 -32.19
CA ILE A 394 18.16 -23.26 -31.59
C ILE A 394 18.21 -24.53 -30.74
N ASP A 395 18.72 -25.65 -31.28
CA ASP A 395 18.83 -26.93 -30.58
C ASP A 395 19.72 -26.80 -29.32
N ARG A 396 20.79 -26.00 -29.41
CA ARG A 396 21.66 -25.68 -28.27
C ARG A 396 20.91 -24.89 -27.20
N LEU A 397 20.20 -23.83 -27.55
CA LEU A 397 19.43 -23.02 -26.61
C LEU A 397 18.31 -23.84 -25.96
N GLU A 398 17.63 -24.69 -26.72
CA GLU A 398 16.61 -25.61 -26.20
C GLU A 398 17.22 -26.61 -25.18
N SER A 399 18.40 -27.14 -25.46
CA SER A 399 19.14 -28.01 -24.55
C SER A 399 19.54 -27.28 -23.25
N GLU A 400 20.01 -26.04 -23.35
CA GLU A 400 20.34 -25.19 -22.19
C GLU A 400 19.10 -24.89 -21.34
N ILE A 401 17.97 -24.51 -21.95
CA ILE A 401 16.69 -24.28 -21.26
C ILE A 401 16.22 -25.54 -20.55
N LYS A 402 16.32 -26.71 -21.20
CA LYS A 402 15.93 -28.00 -20.61
C LYS A 402 16.81 -28.36 -19.42
N SER A 403 18.11 -28.11 -19.51
CA SER A 403 19.09 -28.28 -18.42
C SER A 403 18.79 -27.38 -17.22
N VAL A 404 18.53 -26.10 -17.45
CA VAL A 404 18.16 -25.15 -16.38
C VAL A 404 16.84 -25.54 -15.73
N SER A 405 15.83 -25.89 -16.53
CA SER A 405 14.53 -26.37 -16.03
C SER A 405 14.64 -27.63 -15.17
N TYR A 406 15.58 -28.52 -15.49
CA TYR A 406 15.86 -29.70 -14.67
C TYR A 406 16.51 -29.32 -13.33
N LYS A 407 17.51 -28.42 -13.34
CA LYS A 407 18.15 -27.92 -12.11
C LYS A 407 17.12 -27.27 -11.18
N ILE A 408 16.24 -26.42 -11.71
CA ILE A 408 15.16 -25.78 -10.93
C ILE A 408 14.26 -26.83 -10.27
N ARG A 409 13.81 -27.84 -11.04
CA ARG A 409 12.97 -28.93 -10.50
C ARG A 409 13.66 -29.70 -9.37
N LYS A 410 14.94 -30.01 -9.52
CA LYS A 410 15.74 -30.70 -8.49
C LYS A 410 15.85 -29.86 -7.22
N THR A 411 16.16 -28.57 -7.34
CA THR A 411 16.23 -27.65 -6.19
C THR A 411 14.89 -27.54 -5.47
N ILE A 412 13.77 -27.47 -6.20
CA ILE A 412 12.42 -27.47 -5.60
C ILE A 412 12.16 -28.76 -4.80
N GLN A 413 12.58 -29.93 -5.32
CA GLN A 413 12.45 -31.19 -4.58
C GLN A 413 13.29 -31.22 -3.30
N GLU A 414 14.53 -30.71 -3.35
CA GLU A 414 15.40 -30.60 -2.17
C GLU A 414 14.82 -29.68 -1.09
N ILE A 415 14.26 -28.53 -1.49
CA ILE A 415 13.55 -27.62 -0.58
C ILE A 415 12.35 -28.32 0.07
N ARG A 416 11.55 -29.05 -0.70
CA ARG A 416 10.40 -29.82 -0.16
C ARG A 416 10.84 -30.87 0.86
N LYS A 417 11.95 -31.57 0.60
CA LYS A 417 12.50 -32.57 1.53
C LYS A 417 12.92 -31.92 2.85
N ARG A 418 13.68 -30.81 2.79
CA ARG A 418 14.08 -30.02 3.97
C ARG A 418 12.90 -29.51 4.78
N ASN A 419 11.84 -29.03 4.12
CA ASN A 419 10.64 -28.56 4.82
C ASN A 419 9.92 -29.70 5.56
N LYS A 420 9.86 -30.91 4.98
CA LYS A 420 9.28 -32.08 5.64
C LYS A 420 10.11 -32.51 6.86
N GLU A 421 11.43 -32.42 6.77
CA GLU A 421 12.36 -32.72 7.87
C GLU A 421 12.26 -31.68 9.00
N ASN A 422 12.21 -30.38 8.66
CA ASN A 422 11.95 -29.32 9.63
C ASN A 422 10.60 -29.48 10.35
N GLN A 423 9.55 -29.89 9.62
CA GLN A 423 8.25 -30.14 10.23
C GLN A 423 8.30 -31.32 11.21
N ARG A 424 9.02 -32.39 10.85
CA ARG A 424 9.24 -33.54 11.73
C ARG A 424 9.98 -33.11 13.01
N LEU A 425 11.07 -32.36 12.89
CA LEU A 425 11.83 -31.85 14.03
C LEU A 425 10.96 -30.96 14.94
N ARG A 426 10.11 -30.11 14.37
CA ARG A 426 9.17 -29.29 15.14
C ARG A 426 8.18 -30.13 15.94
N ASN A 427 7.65 -31.21 15.35
CA ASN A 427 6.76 -32.12 16.06
C ASN A 427 7.50 -32.88 17.18
N GLU A 428 8.73 -33.36 16.93
CA GLU A 428 9.55 -34.03 17.95
C GLU A 428 9.90 -33.08 19.12
N ILE A 429 10.14 -31.79 18.83
CA ILE A 429 10.33 -30.76 19.87
C ILE A 429 9.04 -30.53 20.65
N ALA A 430 7.89 -30.39 19.99
CA ALA A 430 6.59 -30.20 20.64
C ALA A 430 6.24 -31.37 21.58
N ASP A 431 6.60 -32.60 21.22
CA ASP A 431 6.41 -33.79 22.06
C ASP A 431 7.35 -33.80 23.30
N CYS A 432 8.47 -33.06 23.23
CA CYS A 432 9.44 -32.91 24.34
C CYS A 432 9.19 -31.66 25.20
N GLU A 433 8.33 -30.74 24.76
CA GLU A 433 7.98 -29.54 25.52
C GLU A 433 7.05 -29.89 26.68
N ILE A 434 7.49 -29.61 27.90
CA ILE A 434 6.65 -29.75 29.09
C ILE A 434 5.52 -28.72 28.96
N SER A 435 4.28 -29.18 28.81
CA SER A 435 3.12 -28.29 28.69
C SER A 435 3.12 -27.21 29.78
N GLU A 436 2.76 -25.97 29.43
CA GLU A 436 2.69 -24.86 30.37
C GLU A 436 1.83 -25.17 31.60
N LYS A 437 0.77 -25.98 31.40
CA LYS A 437 -0.10 -26.48 32.47
C LYS A 437 0.67 -27.36 33.48
N ALA A 438 1.58 -28.21 33.02
CA ALA A 438 2.43 -29.02 33.88
C ALA A 438 3.51 -28.17 34.58
N ILE A 439 4.09 -27.17 33.90
CA ILE A 439 5.01 -26.22 34.52
C ILE A 439 4.32 -25.44 35.65
N LEU A 440 3.08 -24.99 35.42
CA LEU A 440 2.29 -24.27 36.41
C LEU A 440 1.91 -25.17 37.61
N ALA A 441 1.49 -26.41 37.34
CA ALA A 441 1.20 -27.39 38.38
C ALA A 441 2.45 -27.67 39.25
N ASN A 442 3.62 -27.84 38.63
CA ASN A 442 4.89 -28.04 39.34
C ASN A 442 5.29 -26.82 40.18
N LYS A 443 5.06 -25.59 39.68
CA LYS A 443 5.31 -24.35 40.45
C LYS A 443 4.41 -24.26 41.68
N GLU A 444 3.12 -24.58 41.55
CA GLU A 444 2.20 -24.60 42.69
C GLU A 444 2.56 -25.70 43.70
N LEU A 445 2.97 -26.89 43.22
CA LEU A 445 3.48 -27.96 44.08
C LEU A 445 4.70 -27.49 44.90
N LEU A 446 5.65 -26.81 44.25
CA LEU A 446 6.85 -26.26 44.89
C LEU A 446 6.52 -25.18 45.92
N LYS A 447 5.51 -24.34 45.66
CA LYS A 447 5.04 -23.34 46.64
C LYS A 447 4.48 -24.01 47.89
N ARG A 448 3.67 -25.07 47.74
CA ARG A 448 3.11 -25.83 48.86
C ARG A 448 4.20 -26.45 49.72
N TYR A 449 5.18 -27.13 49.13
CA TYR A 449 6.31 -27.70 49.89
C TYR A 449 7.15 -26.66 50.63
N ARG A 450 7.33 -25.47 50.05
CA ARG A 450 8.03 -24.35 50.72
C ARG A 450 7.24 -23.80 51.91
N LEU A 451 5.92 -23.70 51.78
CA LEU A 451 5.02 -23.29 52.87
C LEU A 451 5.01 -24.33 54.00
N GLU A 452 4.92 -25.62 53.67
CA GLU A 452 4.97 -26.72 54.64
C GLU A 452 6.32 -26.80 55.36
N SER A 453 7.44 -26.56 54.65
CA SER A 453 8.78 -26.53 55.26
C SER A 453 8.98 -25.34 56.21
N SER A 454 8.27 -24.22 55.99
CA SER A 454 8.29 -23.04 56.88
C SER A 454 7.40 -23.16 58.11
N LEU A 455 6.57 -24.19 58.19
CA LEU A 455 5.71 -24.50 59.35
C LEU A 455 6.34 -25.54 60.29
N ILE A 456 7.45 -26.17 59.89
CA ILE A 456 8.17 -27.22 60.64
C ILE A 456 9.47 -26.67 61.27
N GLN A 457 9.86 -25.42 60.96
CA GLN A 457 10.87 -24.64 61.68
C GLN A 457 10.20 -23.67 62.65
#